data_AF-A0A4R6XPY2-F1
#
_entry.id   AF-A0A4R6XPY2-F1
#
_cell.length_a   1.000
_cell.length_b   1.000
_cell.length_c   1.000
_cell.angle_alpha   90.00
_cell.angle_beta   90.00
_cell.angle_gamma   90.00
#
_symmetry.space_group_name_H-M   'P 1'
#
loop_
_entity.id
_entity.type
_entity.pdbx_description
1 polymer ?
#
loop_
_entity_poly.entity_id
_entity_poly.type
_entity_poly.pdbx_seq_one_letter_code
_entity_poly.pdbx_strand_id
1 'polypeptide(L)'
;MSTFDKPNTTIVNGFDVPSDQLLLVVKVNKTEFTGYYPASGCESDECIPVSFWYTHEADVLDVVKGEYETKHINFANLQHADYIDEIKDEWYIQLKEISSKDLSEQLKVKYYVVRHDSKFQQKH
;
A
#
# COMPACT_ATOMS: atom_id res chain seq x y z
N MET A 1 4.15 16.38 -11.82
CA MET A 1 4.50 17.02 -10.53
C MET A 1 3.28 16.88 -9.65
N SER A 2 3.40 16.26 -8.47
CA SER A 2 2.26 16.09 -7.56
C SER A 2 1.79 17.46 -7.08
N THR A 3 0.50 17.72 -7.19
CA THR A 3 -0.15 18.98 -6.77
C THR A 3 -0.66 18.90 -5.34
N PHE A 4 -0.14 17.96 -4.55
CA PHE A 4 -0.57 17.72 -3.19
C PHE A 4 -0.25 18.94 -2.31
N ASP A 5 -1.27 19.45 -1.63
CA ASP A 5 -1.19 20.57 -0.67
C ASP A 5 -1.59 20.09 0.74
N LYS A 6 -2.70 19.35 0.82
CA LYS A 6 -3.21 18.76 2.07
C LYS A 6 -4.06 17.51 1.79
N PRO A 7 -4.22 16.61 2.77
CA PRO A 7 -5.08 15.43 2.63
C PRO A 7 -6.54 15.78 2.34
N ASN A 8 -7.16 14.99 1.46
CA ASN A 8 -8.61 15.06 1.22
C ASN A 8 -9.35 14.45 2.42
N THR A 9 -10.05 15.29 3.18
CA THR A 9 -10.76 14.89 4.40
C THR A 9 -11.86 13.86 4.16
N THR A 10 -12.52 13.88 2.99
CA THR A 10 -13.55 12.88 2.65
C THR A 10 -12.94 11.49 2.54
N ILE A 11 -11.79 11.36 1.89
CA ILE A 11 -11.06 10.09 1.77
C ILE A 11 -10.59 9.66 3.15
N VAL A 12 -9.93 10.55 3.89
CA VAL A 12 -9.38 10.27 5.23
C VAL A 12 -10.45 9.77 6.21
N ASN A 13 -11.63 10.39 6.20
CA ASN A 13 -12.75 9.99 7.07
C ASN A 13 -13.30 8.59 6.74
N GLY A 14 -13.01 8.07 5.54
CA GLY A 14 -13.35 6.70 5.16
C GLY A 14 -12.49 5.64 5.83
N PHE A 15 -11.35 6.00 6.42
CA PHE A 15 -10.43 5.08 7.08
C PHE A 15 -10.71 4.95 8.57
N ASP A 16 -10.84 3.70 9.03
CA ASP A 16 -10.73 3.34 10.44
C ASP A 16 -9.31 2.80 10.69
N VAL A 17 -8.52 3.55 11.45
CA VAL A 17 -7.07 3.33 11.60
C VAL A 17 -6.78 3.03 13.07
N PRO A 18 -6.54 1.74 13.40
CA PRO A 18 -6.09 1.34 14.73
C PRO A 18 -4.75 1.97 15.12
N SER A 19 -4.44 1.98 16.42
CA SER A 19 -3.22 2.60 16.95
C SER A 19 -1.92 1.91 16.54
N ASP A 20 -1.98 0.64 16.11
CA ASP A 20 -0.84 -0.13 15.60
C ASP A 20 -0.62 0.05 14.09
N GLN A 21 -1.29 1.03 13.47
CA GLN A 21 -1.28 1.25 12.03
C GLN A 21 -1.01 2.71 11.68
N LEU A 22 -0.53 2.91 10.46
CA LEU A 22 -0.25 4.22 9.90
C LEU A 22 -1.27 4.54 8.81
N LEU A 23 -1.59 5.82 8.65
CA LEU A 23 -2.25 6.32 7.44
C LEU A 23 -1.38 7.40 6.83
N LEU A 24 -0.87 7.12 5.64
CA LEU A 24 0.02 8.01 4.90
C LEU A 24 -0.62 8.43 3.58
N VAL A 25 -0.28 9.63 3.13
CA VAL A 25 -0.43 10.00 1.71
C VAL A 25 0.94 9.86 1.07
N VAL A 26 1.03 9.08 0.00
CA VAL A 26 2.29 8.82 -0.68
C VAL A 26 2.22 9.09 -2.17
N LYS A 27 3.39 9.30 -2.76
CA LYS A 27 3.60 9.22 -4.19
C LYS A 27 4.49 8.02 -4.49
N VAL A 28 3.98 7.04 -5.22
CA VAL A 28 4.77 5.87 -5.64
C VAL A 28 5.65 6.24 -6.82
N ASN A 29 6.94 6.00 -6.66
CA ASN A 29 7.95 6.25 -7.69
C ASN A 29 8.25 4.99 -8.51
N LYS A 30 8.08 3.81 -7.90
CA LYS A 30 8.39 2.53 -8.51
C LYS A 30 7.52 1.42 -7.93
N THR A 31 7.06 0.53 -8.81
CA THR A 31 6.36 -0.70 -8.44
C THR A 31 7.14 -1.89 -9.01
N GLU A 32 7.30 -2.95 -8.22
CA GLU A 32 7.86 -4.22 -8.68
C GLU A 32 6.88 -5.38 -8.42
N PHE A 33 6.65 -6.21 -9.44
CA PHE A 33 5.95 -7.48 -9.28
C PHE A 33 6.88 -8.51 -8.65
N THR A 34 6.46 -9.14 -7.56
CA THR A 34 7.33 -10.10 -6.85
C THR A 34 7.15 -11.54 -7.28
N GLY A 35 6.03 -11.87 -7.95
CA GLY A 35 5.65 -13.26 -8.26
C GLY A 35 5.13 -14.06 -7.05
N TYR A 36 5.18 -13.51 -5.84
CA TYR A 36 4.71 -14.17 -4.64
C TYR A 36 3.21 -13.95 -4.44
N TYR A 37 2.52 -14.98 -3.95
CA TYR A 37 1.11 -14.94 -3.58
C TYR A 37 0.93 -15.57 -2.20
N PRO A 38 -0.11 -15.21 -1.44
CA PRO A 38 -0.41 -15.88 -0.17
C PRO A 38 -0.75 -17.35 -0.43
N ALA A 39 0.05 -18.27 0.13
CA ALA A 39 -0.14 -19.71 -0.04
C ALA A 39 -1.50 -20.21 0.48
N SER A 40 -2.01 -19.56 1.53
CA SER A 40 -3.33 -19.84 2.10
C SER A 40 -4.43 -19.45 1.11
N GLY A 41 -4.92 -20.42 0.34
CA GLY A 41 -5.99 -20.23 -0.64
C GLY A 41 -5.69 -20.81 -2.02
N CYS A 42 -4.46 -21.32 -2.24
CA CYS A 42 -4.05 -21.84 -3.54
C CYS A 42 -2.98 -22.94 -3.40
N GLU A 43 -3.37 -24.05 -2.78
CA GLU A 43 -2.47 -25.16 -2.42
C GLU A 43 -2.47 -26.32 -3.43
N SER A 44 -3.32 -26.26 -4.47
CA SER A 44 -3.37 -27.27 -5.54
C SER A 44 -2.68 -26.78 -6.81
N ASP A 45 -2.13 -27.71 -7.60
CA ASP A 45 -1.47 -27.44 -8.89
C ASP A 45 -2.40 -26.82 -9.96
N GLU A 46 -3.72 -26.90 -9.74
CA GLU A 46 -4.75 -26.32 -10.62
C GLU A 46 -5.25 -24.95 -10.15
N CYS A 47 -4.77 -24.45 -9.00
CA CYS A 47 -5.21 -23.18 -8.48
C CYS A 47 -4.45 -22.02 -9.14
N ILE A 48 -5.20 -21.03 -9.64
CA ILE A 48 -4.65 -19.80 -10.22
C ILE A 48 -4.71 -18.71 -9.16
N PRO A 49 -3.56 -18.19 -8.67
CA PRO A 49 -3.56 -17.10 -7.70
C PRO A 49 -4.23 -15.88 -8.30
N VAL A 50 -5.24 -15.35 -7.62
CA VAL A 50 -5.94 -14.15 -8.07
C VAL A 50 -5.13 -12.89 -7.78
N SER A 51 -4.35 -12.88 -6.69
CA SER A 51 -3.59 -11.71 -6.26
C SER A 51 -2.15 -12.06 -5.98
N PHE A 52 -1.26 -11.11 -6.24
CA PHE A 52 0.17 -11.22 -6.00
C PHE A 52 0.66 -10.03 -5.19
N TRP A 53 1.77 -10.25 -4.50
CA TRP A 53 2.49 -9.19 -3.81
C TRP A 53 3.24 -8.34 -4.83
N TYR A 54 3.05 -7.03 -4.70
CA TYR A 54 3.85 -6.00 -5.34
C TYR A 54 4.58 -5.22 -4.26
N THR A 55 5.80 -4.81 -4.52
CA THR A 55 6.55 -3.87 -3.67
C THR A 55 6.55 -2.50 -4.31
N HIS A 56 6.45 -1.48 -3.48
CA HIS A 56 6.41 -0.09 -3.90
C HIS A 56 7.49 0.70 -3.16
N GLU A 57 8.22 1.52 -3.92
CA GLU A 57 9.10 2.56 -3.38
C GLU A 57 8.37 3.90 -3.56
N ALA A 58 8.20 4.66 -2.48
CA ALA A 58 7.36 5.86 -2.49
C ALA A 58 7.92 6.99 -1.63
N ASP A 59 7.57 8.22 -2.00
CA ASP A 59 7.77 9.40 -1.19
C ASP A 59 6.55 9.63 -0.30
N VAL A 60 6.78 9.92 0.98
CA VAL A 60 5.73 10.31 1.91
C VAL A 60 5.41 11.79 1.71
N LEU A 61 4.19 12.06 1.29
CA LEU A 61 3.66 13.41 1.10
C LEU A 61 3.09 13.95 2.42
N ASP A 62 2.42 13.11 3.20
CA ASP A 62 1.89 13.46 4.52
C ASP A 62 1.68 12.25 5.43
N VAL A 63 1.73 12.49 6.74
CA VAL A 63 1.43 11.52 7.79
C VAL A 63 0.10 11.91 8.42
N VAL A 64 -0.97 11.23 8.03
CA VAL A 64 -2.34 11.56 8.46
C VAL A 64 -2.62 10.99 9.85
N LYS A 65 -2.17 9.77 10.13
CA LYS A 65 -2.27 9.12 11.44
C LYS A 65 -1.04 8.24 11.71
N GLY A 66 -0.65 8.19 12.99
CA GLY A 66 0.52 7.46 13.47
C GLY A 66 1.79 8.31 13.48
N GLU A 67 2.93 7.69 13.78
CA GLU A 67 4.23 8.35 13.84
C GLU A 67 5.13 7.78 12.75
N TYR A 68 5.56 8.63 11.81
CA TYR A 68 6.48 8.28 10.74
C TYR A 68 7.33 9.49 10.38
N GLU A 69 8.66 9.32 10.37
CA GLU A 69 9.58 10.47 10.26
C GLU A 69 10.35 10.52 8.93
N THR A 70 10.39 9.41 8.18
CA THR A 70 11.18 9.34 6.96
C THR A 70 10.40 9.85 5.75
N LYS A 71 11.09 10.50 4.81
CA LYS A 71 10.48 11.00 3.57
C LYS A 71 10.22 9.92 2.53
N HIS A 72 10.81 8.74 2.72
CA HIS A 72 10.69 7.62 1.82
C HIS A 72 10.17 6.42 2.58
N ILE A 73 9.36 5.61 1.91
CA ILE A 73 8.81 4.37 2.43
C ILE A 73 8.81 3.29 1.36
N ASN A 74 9.14 2.07 1.80
CA ASN A 74 8.93 0.87 1.00
C ASN A 74 7.84 0.02 1.67
N PHE A 75 6.86 -0.40 0.89
CA PHE A 75 5.74 -1.20 1.38
C PHE A 75 5.30 -2.23 0.34
N ALA A 76 4.60 -3.26 0.80
CA ALA A 76 3.98 -4.24 -0.07
C ALA A 76 2.47 -4.01 -0.20
N ASN A 77 1.90 -4.33 -1.35
CA ASN A 77 0.46 -4.42 -1.54
C ASN A 77 0.09 -5.75 -2.20
N LEU A 78 -0.97 -6.39 -1.71
CA LEU A 78 -1.54 -7.58 -2.34
C LEU A 78 -2.60 -7.13 -3.34
N GLN A 79 -2.35 -7.30 -4.63
CA GLN A 79 -3.22 -6.76 -5.69
C GLN A 79 -3.25 -7.69 -6.91
N HIS A 80 -4.32 -7.56 -7.69
CA HIS A 80 -4.53 -8.34 -8.92
C HIS A 80 -3.65 -7.87 -10.08
N ALA A 81 -3.49 -6.55 -10.20
CA ALA A 81 -2.70 -5.88 -11.24
C ALA A 81 -2.08 -4.61 -10.69
N ASP A 82 -1.07 -4.07 -11.37
CA ASP A 82 -0.53 -2.76 -11.02
C ASP A 82 -1.54 -1.64 -11.27
N TYR A 83 -1.50 -0.63 -10.43
CA TYR A 83 -2.32 0.58 -10.57
C TYR A 83 -1.72 1.52 -11.62
N ILE A 84 -2.59 2.29 -12.27
CA ILE A 84 -2.16 3.38 -13.16
C ILE A 84 -1.43 4.47 -12.37
N ASP A 85 -0.56 5.21 -13.04
CA ASP A 85 0.32 6.20 -12.41
C ASP A 85 -0.45 7.35 -11.74
N GLU A 86 -1.62 7.71 -12.26
CA GLU A 86 -2.46 8.76 -11.68
C GLU A 86 -2.96 8.42 -10.27
N ILE A 87 -3.30 7.15 -10.02
CA ILE A 87 -3.67 6.67 -8.67
C ILE A 87 -2.45 6.76 -7.74
N LYS A 88 -1.28 6.43 -8.27
CA LYS A 88 -0.01 6.33 -7.55
C LYS A 88 0.64 7.69 -7.25
N ASP A 89 0.21 8.77 -7.89
CA ASP A 89 0.73 10.13 -7.67
C ASP A 89 0.27 10.79 -6.35
N GLU A 90 -0.87 10.34 -5.82
CA GLU A 90 -1.46 10.76 -4.55
C GLU A 90 -2.31 9.60 -3.99
N TRP A 91 -1.64 8.67 -3.32
CA TRP A 91 -2.24 7.44 -2.84
C TRP A 91 -2.37 7.44 -1.32
N TYR A 92 -3.58 7.18 -0.82
CA TYR A 92 -3.86 7.10 0.61
C TYR A 92 -3.72 5.65 1.02
N ILE A 93 -2.72 5.35 1.86
CA ILE A 93 -2.40 3.97 2.24
C ILE A 93 -2.47 3.81 3.76
N GLN A 94 -3.26 2.83 4.18
CA GLN A 94 -3.29 2.33 5.56
C GLN A 94 -2.31 1.17 5.65
N LEU A 95 -1.29 1.34 6.49
CA LEU A 95 -0.19 0.41 6.61
C LEU A 95 -0.18 -0.29 7.96
N LYS A 96 0.21 -1.56 7.93
CA LYS A 96 0.52 -2.35 9.12
C LYS A 96 1.90 -2.98 8.98
N GLU A 97 2.60 -3.09 10.10
CA GLU A 97 3.86 -3.84 10.14
C GLU A 97 3.63 -5.33 9.86
N ILE A 98 4.51 -5.91 9.05
CA ILE A 98 4.51 -7.34 8.78
C ILE A 98 5.02 -8.06 10.03
N SER A 99 4.15 -8.84 10.68
CA SER A 99 4.52 -9.63 11.85
C SER A 99 5.32 -10.89 11.51
N SER A 100 5.17 -11.41 10.29
CA SER A 100 5.92 -12.57 9.80
C SER A 100 7.31 -12.16 9.32
N LYS A 101 8.34 -12.61 10.05
CA LYS A 101 9.74 -12.35 9.67
C LYS A 101 10.05 -12.90 8.28
N ASP A 102 9.61 -14.11 7.97
CA ASP A 102 9.86 -14.75 6.67
C ASP A 102 9.27 -13.93 5.52
N LEU A 103 8.03 -13.45 5.67
CA LEU A 103 7.38 -12.62 4.66
C LEU A 103 8.07 -11.27 4.49
N SER A 104 8.47 -10.63 5.60
CA SER A 104 9.20 -9.36 5.58
C SER A 104 10.56 -9.50 4.88
N GLU A 105 11.29 -10.59 5.13
CA GLU A 105 12.58 -10.89 4.47
C GLU A 105 12.40 -11.22 2.99
N GLN A 106 11.36 -11.99 2.64
CA GLN A 106 11.03 -12.36 1.27
C GLN A 106 10.67 -11.14 0.42
N LEU A 107 9.83 -10.25 0.95
CA LEU A 107 9.40 -9.02 0.26
C LEU A 107 10.38 -7.86 0.44
N LYS A 108 11.34 -7.97 1.37
CA LYS A 108 12.32 -6.93 1.72
C LYS A 108 11.68 -5.60 2.13
N VAL A 109 10.51 -5.66 2.77
CA VAL A 109 9.77 -4.49 3.27
C VAL A 109 9.27 -4.73 4.69
N LYS A 110 9.02 -3.64 5.42
CA LYS A 110 8.51 -3.70 6.81
C LYS A 110 6.99 -3.61 6.91
N TYR A 111 6.37 -2.93 5.94
CA TYR A 111 4.94 -2.61 5.97
C TYR A 111 4.22 -3.27 4.80
N TYR A 112 2.95 -3.59 5.02
CA TYR A 112 2.02 -3.92 3.95
C TYR A 112 0.75 -3.07 4.04
N VAL A 113 0.10 -2.88 2.90
CA VAL A 113 -1.15 -2.16 2.77
C VAL A 113 -2.29 -3.05 3.25
N VAL A 114 -3.01 -2.57 4.26
CA VAL A 114 -4.26 -3.18 4.76
C VAL A 114 -5.44 -2.65 3.95
N ARG A 115 -5.39 -1.37 3.61
CA ARG A 115 -6.41 -0.68 2.82
C ARG A 115 -5.76 0.49 2.10
N HIS A 116 -6.28 0.83 0.93
CA HIS A 116 -5.90 2.05 0.24
C HIS A 116 -7.09 2.71 -0.43
N ASP A 117 -6.94 3.97 -0.81
CA ASP A 117 -7.93 4.74 -1.56
C ASP A 117 -7.23 5.85 -2.36
N SER A 118 -7.91 6.43 -3.35
CA SER A 118 -7.41 7.55 -4.13
C SER A 118 -8.56 8.47 -4.55
N LYS A 119 -8.22 9.71 -4.92
CA LYS A 119 -9.20 10.65 -5.48
C LYS A 119 -9.91 10.18 -6.74
N PHE A 120 -9.37 9.17 -7.43
CA PHE A 120 -9.94 8.61 -8.66
C PHE A 120 -10.88 7.44 -8.41
N GLN A 121 -10.85 6.82 -7.23
CA GLN A 121 -11.72 5.69 -6.87
C GLN A 121 -13.11 6.13 -6.37
N GLN A 122 -13.35 7.42 -6.11
CA GLN A 122 -14.64 7.95 -5.61
C GLN A 122 -15.76 8.09 -6.66
N LYS A 123 -15.70 7.36 -7.77
CA LYS A 123 -16.84 7.25 -8.70
C LYS A 123 -17.31 5.80 -8.71
N HIS A 124 -18.41 5.53 -8.01
CA HIS A 124 -19.61 4.84 -8.50
C HIS A 124 -20.67 4.76 -7.41
#